data_AF-A0A9Q5P1Z1-F1
#
_entry.id   AF-A0A9Q5P1Z1-F1
#
_cell.length_a   1.000
_cell.length_b   1.000
_cell.length_c   1.000
_cell.angle_alpha   90.00
_cell.angle_beta   90.00
_cell.angle_gamma   90.00
#
_symmetry.space_group_name_H-M   'P 1'
#
loop_
_entity.id
_entity.type
_entity.pdbx_description
1 polymer ?
#
loop_
_entity_poly.entity_id
_entity_poly.type
_entity_poly.pdbx_seq_one_letter_code
_entity_poly.pdbx_strand_id
1 'polypeptide(L)'
;MTFAKRKEWYLEYEITVNRAGLLGDISSLLGMLGISIVTINGVDQGKRGLLIKTDQLEKVERFEQIVKEINEIEITKLRVPELRDRLAVRHGRYIEQDADDKKTFKFEREDLGLLVDFLAELFKEEGHKLIGIRGMPRVGKTESIVAGSVCAHKRWLFISSTLIKQTVRRSLFKGEYDSNHVYIIDGAVTARELNPEHQELVREVMTLPSIKVVEHPDLFVESCNYNMEDFDYIIELRENEDQEIRYEEMKKHTVQSKNNLDFGDPFGGGFGFFE
;
A
#
# COMPACT_ATOMS: atom_id res chain seq x y z
N MET A 1 2.50 -6.95 38.09
CA MET A 1 2.71 -5.60 37.52
C MET A 1 2.03 -5.55 36.17
N THR A 2 0.93 -4.84 36.07
CA THR A 2 0.19 -4.62 34.82
C THR A 2 0.98 -3.61 33.99
N PHE A 3 1.56 -4.03 32.87
CA PHE A 3 2.14 -3.09 31.91
C PHE A 3 1.02 -2.20 31.38
N ALA A 4 0.99 -0.93 31.77
CA ALA A 4 0.08 0.04 31.16
C ALA A 4 0.34 0.07 29.66
N LYS A 5 -0.72 -0.12 28.86
CA LYS A 5 -0.63 -0.18 27.39
C LYS A 5 -0.15 1.18 26.89
N ARG A 6 1.12 1.28 26.49
CA ARG A 6 1.69 2.51 25.92
C ARG A 6 0.95 2.84 24.62
N LYS A 7 0.40 4.04 24.54
CA LYS A 7 -0.27 4.57 23.35
C LYS A 7 0.74 5.28 22.46
N GLU A 8 0.61 5.08 21.15
CA GLU A 8 1.41 5.74 20.13
C GLU A 8 0.74 7.06 19.73
N TRP A 9 1.56 8.08 19.49
CA TRP A 9 1.19 9.43 19.07
C TRP A 9 2.07 9.86 17.91
N TYR A 10 1.50 10.64 17.00
CA TYR A 10 2.21 11.37 15.98
C TYR A 10 2.41 12.81 16.43
N LEU A 11 3.68 13.24 16.40
CA LEU A 11 4.09 14.62 16.60
C LEU A 11 4.73 15.10 15.31
N GLU A 12 4.24 16.21 14.77
CA GLU A 12 4.83 16.93 13.65
C GLU A 12 5.09 18.37 14.10
N TYR A 13 6.28 18.86 13.78
CA TYR A 13 6.62 20.27 13.96
C TYR A 13 7.40 20.82 12.78
N GLU A 14 7.20 22.11 12.52
CA GLU A 14 7.92 22.90 11.54
C GLU A 14 9.03 23.69 12.23
N ILE A 15 10.20 23.75 11.60
CA ILE A 15 11.37 24.48 12.09
C ILE A 15 11.30 25.89 11.52
N THR A 16 10.95 26.86 12.36
CA THR A 16 10.92 28.28 11.98
C THR A 16 12.32 28.89 11.99
N VAL A 17 13.18 28.46 12.93
CA VAL A 17 14.57 28.91 13.05
C VAL A 17 15.49 27.70 13.19
N ASN A 18 16.23 27.39 12.13
CA ASN A 18 17.12 26.25 12.13
C ASN A 18 18.42 26.55 12.89
N ARG A 19 18.55 25.98 14.09
CA ARG A 19 19.80 26.03 14.88
C ARG A 19 20.33 24.64 15.22
N ALA A 20 21.65 24.54 15.35
CA ALA A 20 22.30 23.33 15.81
C ALA A 20 21.77 22.93 17.20
N GLY A 21 21.55 21.62 17.40
CA GLY A 21 21.10 21.07 18.67
C GLY A 21 19.58 21.07 18.90
N LEU A 22 18.79 21.77 18.08
CA LEU A 22 17.32 21.87 18.25
C LEU A 22 16.64 20.50 18.40
N LEU A 23 16.98 19.55 17.53
CA LEU A 23 16.46 18.19 17.63
C LEU A 23 16.86 17.50 18.94
N GLY A 24 18.08 17.72 19.39
CA GLY A 24 18.60 17.19 20.65
C GLY A 24 17.82 17.72 21.85
N ASP A 25 17.50 19.02 21.84
CA ASP A 25 16.72 19.66 22.91
C ASP A 25 15.30 19.07 22.99
N ILE A 26 14.61 18.96 21.84
CA ILE A 26 13.26 18.35 21.76
C ILE A 26 13.27 16.88 22.19
N SER A 27 14.25 16.12 21.72
CA SER A 27 14.39 14.69 22.07
C SER A 27 14.69 14.50 23.56
N SER A 28 15.49 15.39 24.14
CA SER A 28 15.80 15.38 25.58
C SER A 28 14.58 15.72 26.41
N LEU A 29 13.76 16.70 25.99
CA LEU A 29 12.50 17.04 26.66
C LEU A 29 11.51 15.87 26.67
N LEU A 30 11.34 15.19 25.53
CA LEU A 30 10.52 13.97 25.44
C LEU A 30 11.04 12.90 26.43
N GLY A 31 12.36 12.67 26.45
CA GLY A 31 13.00 11.74 27.38
C GLY A 31 12.78 12.09 28.85
N MET A 32 12.91 13.37 29.24
CA MET A 32 12.67 13.85 30.61
C MET A 32 11.22 13.66 31.06
N LEU A 33 10.25 13.79 30.14
CA LEU A 33 8.84 13.53 30.42
C LEU A 33 8.50 12.03 30.40
N GLY A 34 9.47 11.16 30.14
CA GLY A 34 9.29 9.71 30.05
C GLY A 34 8.52 9.29 28.80
N ILE A 35 8.59 10.09 27.73
CA ILE A 35 8.00 9.78 26.42
C ILE A 35 9.10 9.16 25.54
N SER A 36 8.84 7.98 24.99
CA SER A 36 9.81 7.28 24.14
C SER A 36 9.62 7.68 22.68
N ILE A 37 10.72 7.95 21.97
CA ILE A 37 10.70 8.10 20.50
C ILE A 37 10.81 6.71 19.90
N VAL A 38 9.84 6.35 19.05
CA VAL A 38 9.84 5.09 18.29
C VAL A 38 10.61 5.29 16.99
N THR A 39 10.30 6.37 16.28
CA THR A 39 10.92 6.72 15.00
C THR A 39 10.85 8.23 14.81
N ILE A 40 11.84 8.79 14.12
CA ILE A 40 11.92 10.20 13.77
C ILE A 40 12.53 10.37 12.39
N ASN A 41 11.99 11.29 11.60
CA ASN A 41 12.57 11.68 10.32
C ASN A 41 12.17 13.11 9.93
N GLY A 42 12.88 13.71 8.97
CA GLY A 42 12.35 14.85 8.22
C GLY A 42 11.25 14.34 7.29
N VAL A 43 10.07 14.97 7.27
CA VAL A 43 8.93 14.51 6.45
C VAL A 43 8.63 15.43 5.27
N ASP A 44 9.22 16.63 5.28
CA ASP A 44 9.18 17.64 4.23
C ASP A 44 10.25 18.70 4.53
N GLN A 45 10.47 19.66 3.63
CA GLN A 45 11.39 20.77 3.87
C GLN A 45 11.00 21.53 5.14
N GLY A 46 11.93 21.58 6.09
CA GLY A 46 11.72 22.27 7.38
C GLY A 46 10.79 21.53 8.36
N LYS A 47 10.17 20.40 7.99
CA LYS A 47 9.24 19.66 8.87
C LYS A 47 9.82 18.35 9.36
N ARG A 48 9.58 18.05 10.63
CA ARG A 48 9.98 16.79 11.26
C ARG A 48 8.76 16.08 11.82
N GLY A 49 8.72 14.78 11.57
CA GLY A 49 7.70 13.88 12.09
C GLY A 49 8.31 12.87 13.06
N LEU A 50 7.60 12.61 14.16
CA LEU A 50 7.99 11.67 15.20
C LEU A 50 6.80 10.76 15.51
N LEU A 51 7.09 9.46 15.60
CA LEU A 51 6.23 8.52 16.30
C LEU A 51 6.73 8.40 17.73
N ILE A 52 5.89 8.78 18.70
CA ILE A 52 6.22 8.77 20.12
C ILE A 52 5.28 7.83 20.89
N LYS A 53 5.75 7.26 21.99
CA LYS A 53 4.98 6.37 22.86
C LYS A 53 5.00 6.84 24.30
N THR A 54 3.83 6.89 24.90
CA THR A 54 3.61 7.25 26.31
C THR A 54 2.59 6.31 26.96
N ASP A 55 2.69 6.13 28.26
CA ASP A 55 1.70 5.45 29.10
C ASP A 55 0.59 6.39 29.60
N GLN A 56 0.80 7.70 29.55
CA GLN A 56 -0.12 8.72 30.08
C GLN A 56 -0.30 9.89 29.11
N LEU A 57 -1.56 10.31 28.90
CA LEU A 57 -1.92 11.45 28.04
C LEU A 57 -1.37 12.78 28.57
N GLU A 58 -1.42 12.99 29.89
CA GLU A 58 -0.94 14.22 30.54
C GLU A 58 0.53 14.56 30.21
N LYS A 59 1.36 13.55 29.93
CA LYS A 59 2.76 13.76 29.53
C LYS A 59 2.86 14.46 28.17
N VAL A 60 2.00 14.08 27.24
CA VAL A 60 1.93 14.66 25.90
C VAL A 60 1.39 16.09 25.97
N GLU A 61 0.36 16.33 26.79
CA GLU A 61 -0.17 17.67 27.04
C GLU A 61 0.89 18.59 27.68
N ARG A 62 1.63 18.11 28.68
CA ARG A 62 2.75 18.87 29.29
C ARG A 62 3.85 19.17 28.28
N PHE A 63 4.21 18.19 27.45
CA PHE A 63 5.17 18.39 26.36
C PHE A 63 4.70 19.51 25.42
N GLU A 64 3.44 19.45 24.98
CA GLU A 64 2.86 20.46 24.09
C GLU A 64 2.91 21.87 24.70
N GLN A 65 2.56 22.02 25.98
CA GLN A 65 2.60 23.32 26.67
C GLN A 65 4.03 23.88 26.78
N ILE A 66 5.02 23.04 27.07
CA ILE A 66 6.42 23.49 27.16
C ILE A 66 6.95 23.88 25.77
N VAL A 67 6.64 23.09 24.74
CA VAL A 67 7.14 23.33 23.39
C VAL A 67 6.51 24.56 22.75
N LYS A 68 5.28 24.93 23.11
CA LYS A 68 4.65 26.18 22.63
C LYS A 68 5.43 27.45 23.00
N GLU A 69 6.26 27.40 24.03
CA GLU A 69 7.13 28.52 24.44
C GLU A 69 8.47 28.56 23.67
N ILE A 70 8.76 27.55 22.84
CA ILE A 70 9.98 27.48 22.02
C ILE A 70 9.70 28.17 20.68
N ASN A 71 10.31 29.33 20.46
CA ASN A 71 10.05 30.16 19.28
C ASN A 71 10.63 29.58 17.98
N GLU A 72 11.57 28.64 18.07
CA GLU A 72 12.25 28.04 16.92
C GLU A 72 11.47 26.93 16.21
N ILE A 73 10.37 26.46 16.80
CA ILE A 73 9.49 25.44 16.19
C ILE A 73 8.02 25.77 16.39
N GLU A 74 7.20 25.24 15.50
CA GLU A 74 5.74 25.27 15.61
C GLU A 74 5.21 23.84 15.51
N ILE A 75 4.43 23.39 16.50
CA ILE A 75 3.75 22.09 16.42
C ILE A 75 2.60 22.21 15.43
N THR A 76 2.68 21.47 14.33
CA THR A 76 1.64 21.44 13.29
C THR A 76 0.64 20.32 13.54
N LYS A 77 1.07 19.18 14.10
CA LYS A 77 0.19 18.04 14.44
C LYS A 77 0.63 17.37 15.73
N LEU A 78 -0.34 17.08 16.60
CA LEU A 78 -0.15 16.24 17.78
C LEU A 78 -1.41 15.39 18.01
N ARG A 79 -1.40 14.16 17.52
CA ARG A 79 -2.61 13.31 17.47
C ARG A 79 -2.28 11.82 17.45
N VAL A 80 -3.29 10.96 17.45
CA VAL A 80 -3.11 9.51 17.21
C VAL A 80 -2.62 9.31 15.77
N PRO A 81 -1.57 8.50 15.53
CA PRO A 81 -0.99 8.32 14.21
C PRO A 81 -1.93 7.60 13.26
N GLU A 82 -2.15 8.20 12.10
CA GLU A 82 -2.72 7.55 10.92
C GLU A 82 -1.65 6.73 10.19
N LEU A 83 -2.08 5.89 9.25
CA LEU A 83 -1.18 5.13 8.38
C LEU A 83 -0.14 6.03 7.68
N ARG A 84 -0.59 7.18 7.20
CA ARG A 84 0.23 8.15 6.46
C ARG A 84 1.30 8.77 7.33
N ASP A 85 0.96 9.08 8.58
CA ASP A 85 1.90 9.63 9.54
C ASP A 85 3.04 8.63 9.78
N ARG A 86 2.69 7.34 9.97
CA ARG A 86 3.67 6.27 10.15
C ARG A 86 4.60 6.12 8.96
N LEU A 87 4.06 6.14 7.75
CA LEU A 87 4.84 5.97 6.52
C LEU A 87 5.69 7.21 6.21
N ALA A 88 5.15 8.42 6.43
CA ALA A 88 5.90 9.65 6.23
C ALA A 88 7.13 9.69 7.14
N VAL A 89 6.99 9.30 8.41
CA VAL A 89 8.13 9.20 9.34
C VAL A 89 9.09 8.08 8.94
N ARG A 90 8.59 6.94 8.49
CA ARG A 90 9.46 5.81 8.11
C ARG A 90 10.31 6.13 6.88
N HIS A 91 9.73 6.76 5.86
CA HIS A 91 10.40 7.01 4.57
C HIS A 91 10.94 8.43 4.41
N GLY A 92 10.58 9.34 5.30
CA GLY A 92 11.10 10.70 5.32
C GLY A 92 10.47 11.66 4.31
N ARG A 93 9.25 11.37 3.85
CA ARG A 93 8.49 12.22 2.91
C ARG A 93 7.01 11.88 2.93
N TYR A 94 6.14 12.83 2.62
CA TYR A 94 4.70 12.57 2.50
C TYR A 94 4.37 11.63 1.33
N ILE A 95 3.26 10.91 1.45
CA ILE A 95 2.64 10.21 0.34
C ILE A 95 1.69 11.18 -0.34
N GLU A 96 1.83 11.34 -1.64
CA GLU A 96 0.93 12.18 -2.41
C GLU A 96 -0.46 11.55 -2.52
N GLN A 97 -1.46 12.39 -2.34
CA GLN A 97 -2.86 12.02 -2.44
C GLN A 97 -3.49 12.90 -3.51
N ASP A 98 -4.46 12.35 -4.23
CA ASP A 98 -5.25 13.16 -5.13
C ASP A 98 -6.04 14.25 -4.37
N ALA A 99 -6.07 15.47 -4.91
CA ALA A 99 -6.72 16.61 -4.29
C ALA A 99 -8.25 16.44 -4.25
N ASP A 100 -8.79 15.78 -5.28
CA ASP A 100 -10.23 15.61 -5.47
C ASP A 100 -10.71 14.26 -4.94
N ASP A 101 -9.86 13.22 -4.95
CA ASP A 101 -10.21 11.88 -4.47
C ASP A 101 -9.36 11.39 -3.30
N LYS A 102 -9.95 11.43 -2.10
CA LYS A 102 -9.23 11.07 -0.87
C LYS A 102 -8.86 9.58 -0.74
N LYS A 103 -9.43 8.67 -1.53
CA LYS A 103 -8.99 7.26 -1.52
C LYS A 103 -7.86 7.00 -2.52
N THR A 104 -7.49 7.97 -3.36
CA THR A 104 -6.46 7.80 -4.38
C THR A 104 -5.08 8.27 -3.88
N PHE A 105 -4.10 7.37 -3.93
CA PHE A 105 -2.72 7.58 -3.52
C PHE A 105 -1.79 7.41 -4.72
N LYS A 106 -0.85 8.33 -4.89
CA LYS A 106 0.08 8.35 -6.03
C LYS A 106 1.47 7.95 -5.56
N PHE A 107 2.09 7.08 -6.33
CA PHE A 107 3.45 6.59 -6.11
C PHE A 107 4.19 6.57 -7.44
N GLU A 108 5.49 6.84 -7.37
CA GLU A 108 6.39 6.66 -8.48
C GLU A 108 7.13 5.32 -8.37
N ARG A 109 7.68 4.87 -9.49
CA ARG A 109 8.42 3.61 -9.54
C ARG A 109 9.64 3.62 -8.62
N GLU A 110 10.31 4.75 -8.50
CA GLU A 110 11.42 4.92 -7.56
C GLU A 110 11.02 4.67 -6.10
N ASP A 111 9.73 4.78 -5.80
CA ASP A 111 9.16 4.61 -4.47
C ASP A 111 8.51 3.26 -4.24
N LEU A 112 8.88 2.26 -5.04
CA LEU A 112 8.33 0.92 -4.92
C LEU A 112 8.45 0.36 -3.49
N GLY A 113 9.54 0.69 -2.78
CA GLY A 113 9.72 0.31 -1.38
C GLY A 113 8.69 0.94 -0.43
N LEU A 114 8.37 2.22 -0.63
CA LEU A 114 7.33 2.93 0.13
C LEU A 114 5.94 2.38 -0.19
N LEU A 115 5.67 2.06 -1.47
CA LEU A 115 4.42 1.40 -1.87
C LEU A 115 4.28 0.02 -1.22
N VAL A 116 5.35 -0.78 -1.19
CA VAL A 116 5.35 -2.10 -0.54
C VAL A 116 5.03 -1.98 0.94
N ASP A 117 5.64 -1.02 1.64
CA ASP A 117 5.35 -0.76 3.05
C ASP A 117 3.90 -0.27 3.27
N PHE A 118 3.38 0.59 2.38
CA PHE A 118 1.99 1.04 2.41
C PHE A 118 1.01 -0.14 2.24
N LEU A 119 1.21 -0.96 1.22
CA LEU A 119 0.41 -2.16 0.97
C LEU A 119 0.49 -3.15 2.13
N ALA A 120 1.69 -3.37 2.69
CA ALA A 120 1.88 -4.28 3.80
C ALA A 120 1.09 -3.86 5.05
N GLU A 121 0.98 -2.56 5.33
CA GLU A 121 0.13 -2.06 6.42
C GLU A 121 -1.35 -2.22 6.12
N LEU A 122 -1.81 -1.92 4.89
CA LEU A 122 -3.20 -2.17 4.49
C LEU A 122 -3.57 -3.65 4.58
N PHE A 123 -2.65 -4.54 4.22
CA PHE A 123 -2.88 -5.98 4.23
C PHE A 123 -2.95 -6.57 5.64
N LYS A 124 -2.46 -5.87 6.66
CA LYS A 124 -2.59 -6.27 8.07
C LYS A 124 -3.97 -5.96 8.65
N GLU A 125 -4.78 -5.16 7.97
CA GLU A 125 -6.14 -4.87 8.41
C GLU A 125 -7.01 -6.14 8.37
N GLU A 126 -7.99 -6.20 9.27
CA GLU A 126 -8.94 -7.30 9.34
C GLU A 126 -10.24 -6.94 8.62
N GLY A 127 -10.89 -7.95 8.05
CA GLY A 127 -12.18 -7.80 7.37
C GLY A 127 -12.04 -7.53 5.87
N HIS A 128 -13.13 -7.04 5.28
CA HIS A 128 -13.21 -6.76 3.86
C HIS A 128 -12.50 -5.44 3.54
N LYS A 129 -11.52 -5.49 2.63
CA LYS A 129 -10.95 -4.31 1.97
C LYS A 129 -10.80 -4.55 0.49
N LEU A 130 -11.26 -3.59 -0.31
CA LEU A 130 -11.12 -3.61 -1.76
C LEU A 130 -10.16 -2.51 -2.20
N ILE A 131 -9.01 -2.93 -2.71
CA ILE A 131 -7.91 -2.05 -3.11
C ILE A 131 -7.76 -2.14 -4.63
N GLY A 132 -7.75 -1.02 -5.33
CA GLY A 132 -7.50 -0.94 -6.76
C GLY A 132 -6.08 -0.48 -7.02
N ILE A 133 -5.37 -1.12 -7.95
CA ILE A 133 -4.04 -0.67 -8.38
C ILE A 133 -4.04 -0.37 -9.89
N ARG A 134 -3.72 0.88 -10.19
CA ARG A 134 -3.58 1.45 -11.53
C ARG A 134 -2.10 1.70 -11.83
N GLY A 135 -1.79 1.76 -13.11
CA GLY A 135 -0.44 2.02 -13.58
C GLY A 135 -0.16 1.34 -14.91
N MET A 136 0.79 1.86 -15.66
CA MET A 136 1.16 1.31 -16.96
C MET A 136 1.70 -0.14 -16.83
N PRO A 137 1.76 -0.94 -17.90
CA PRO A 137 2.35 -2.28 -17.84
C PRO A 137 3.81 -2.23 -17.38
N ARG A 138 4.24 -3.19 -16.55
CA ARG A 138 5.62 -3.36 -16.06
C ARG A 138 6.16 -2.27 -15.11
N VAL A 139 5.31 -1.41 -14.56
CA VAL A 139 5.69 -0.42 -13.53
C VAL A 139 5.92 -1.02 -12.14
N GLY A 140 5.63 -2.31 -11.94
CA GLY A 140 5.85 -3.00 -10.66
C GLY A 140 4.58 -3.28 -9.84
N LYS A 141 3.38 -3.18 -10.44
CA LYS A 141 2.09 -3.39 -9.74
C LYS A 141 2.04 -4.74 -9.06
N THR A 142 2.19 -5.82 -9.82
CA THR A 142 2.05 -7.17 -9.26
C THR A 142 3.17 -7.50 -8.28
N GLU A 143 4.39 -7.06 -8.57
CA GLU A 143 5.55 -7.21 -7.69
C GLU A 143 5.33 -6.52 -6.34
N SER A 144 4.75 -5.32 -6.34
CA SER A 144 4.43 -4.59 -5.12
C SER A 144 3.36 -5.30 -4.27
N ILE A 145 2.34 -5.90 -4.90
CA ILE A 145 1.30 -6.66 -4.20
C ILE A 145 1.90 -7.91 -3.55
N VAL A 146 2.73 -8.66 -4.28
CA VAL A 146 3.37 -9.87 -3.76
C VAL A 146 4.34 -9.52 -2.63
N ALA A 147 5.19 -8.50 -2.82
CA ALA A 147 6.13 -8.05 -1.78
C ALA A 147 5.40 -7.53 -0.53
N GLY A 148 4.33 -6.73 -0.71
CA GLY A 148 3.50 -6.26 0.39
C GLY A 148 2.85 -7.41 1.16
N SER A 149 2.39 -8.45 0.46
CA SER A 149 1.82 -9.67 1.08
C SER A 149 2.85 -10.40 1.95
N VAL A 150 4.09 -10.55 1.43
CA VAL A 150 5.20 -11.14 2.19
C VAL A 150 5.52 -10.31 3.44
N CYS A 151 5.65 -8.99 3.30
CA CYS A 151 5.92 -8.07 4.42
C CYS A 151 4.79 -8.05 5.47
N ALA A 152 3.54 -8.30 5.06
CA ALA A 152 2.39 -8.41 5.95
C ALA A 152 2.23 -9.80 6.59
N HIS A 153 3.09 -10.77 6.24
CA HIS A 153 2.93 -12.19 6.60
C HIS A 153 1.56 -12.77 6.17
N LYS A 154 1.06 -12.32 5.02
CA LYS A 154 -0.16 -12.80 4.39
C LYS A 154 0.17 -13.74 3.22
N ARG A 155 -0.65 -14.77 3.04
CA ARG A 155 -0.60 -15.58 1.81
C ARG A 155 -1.23 -14.76 0.68
N TRP A 156 -0.82 -14.96 -0.57
CA TRP A 156 -1.46 -14.32 -1.72
C TRP A 156 -1.98 -15.36 -2.69
N LEU A 157 -3.07 -15.03 -3.38
CA LEU A 157 -3.71 -15.94 -4.32
C LEU A 157 -4.20 -15.20 -5.57
N PHE A 158 -3.68 -15.58 -6.72
CA PHE A 158 -4.15 -15.06 -8.01
C PHE A 158 -5.45 -15.76 -8.41
N ILE A 159 -6.53 -15.00 -8.44
CA ILE A 159 -7.81 -15.40 -9.03
C ILE A 159 -7.75 -15.22 -10.55
N SER A 160 -7.20 -14.08 -10.98
CA SER A 160 -6.86 -13.80 -12.37
C SER A 160 -5.54 -13.03 -12.46
N SER A 161 -4.72 -13.32 -13.47
CA SER A 161 -3.46 -12.61 -13.71
C SER A 161 -2.94 -12.82 -15.13
N THR A 162 -2.19 -11.84 -15.63
CA THR A 162 -1.40 -11.92 -16.87
C THR A 162 0.04 -12.44 -16.66
N LEU A 163 0.50 -12.65 -15.42
CA LEU A 163 1.89 -13.07 -15.15
C LEU A 163 2.17 -14.54 -15.51
N ILE A 164 3.22 -14.75 -16.32
CA ILE A 164 3.99 -15.96 -16.67
C ILE A 164 3.21 -17.17 -17.24
N LYS A 165 1.95 -17.37 -16.89
CA LYS A 165 0.94 -18.18 -17.59
C LYS A 165 -0.38 -17.55 -17.19
N GLN A 166 -1.12 -16.97 -18.15
CA GLN A 166 -2.41 -16.34 -17.88
C GLN A 166 -3.21 -17.22 -16.92
N THR A 167 -3.41 -16.74 -15.69
CA THR A 167 -4.07 -17.49 -14.63
C THR A 167 -5.52 -17.05 -14.64
N VAL A 168 -6.42 -18.03 -14.73
CA VAL A 168 -7.87 -17.84 -14.57
C VAL A 168 -8.37 -19.01 -13.75
N ARG A 169 -8.68 -18.75 -12.48
CA ARG A 169 -9.23 -19.77 -11.58
C ARG A 169 -10.74 -19.86 -11.73
N ARG A 170 -11.30 -21.05 -11.49
CA ARG A 170 -12.75 -21.31 -11.56
C ARG A 170 -13.35 -21.75 -10.22
N SER A 171 -12.49 -22.10 -9.27
CA SER A 171 -12.85 -22.46 -7.90
C SER A 171 -11.65 -22.27 -6.99
N LEU A 172 -11.90 -22.31 -5.68
CA LEU A 172 -10.86 -22.39 -4.65
C LEU A 172 -10.94 -23.73 -3.94
N PHE A 173 -9.80 -24.20 -3.45
CA PHE A 173 -9.77 -25.34 -2.53
C PHE A 173 -10.23 -24.91 -1.14
N LYS A 174 -10.74 -25.86 -0.34
CA LYS A 174 -11.29 -25.58 1.01
C LYS A 174 -10.35 -24.78 1.93
N GLY A 175 -9.03 -25.00 1.84
CA GLY A 175 -8.02 -24.29 2.64
C GLY A 175 -7.63 -22.90 2.10
N GLU A 176 -8.11 -22.53 0.93
CA GLU A 176 -7.86 -21.23 0.28
C GLU A 176 -8.94 -20.19 0.63
N TYR A 177 -10.05 -20.60 1.25
CA TYR A 177 -11.09 -19.70 1.80
C TYR A 177 -10.69 -19.22 3.20
N ASP A 178 -9.82 -18.22 3.27
CA ASP A 178 -9.19 -17.84 4.53
C ASP A 178 -8.83 -16.35 4.53
N SER A 179 -9.20 -15.65 5.61
CA SER A 179 -9.02 -14.20 5.76
C SER A 179 -7.55 -13.77 5.87
N ASN A 180 -6.62 -14.72 5.99
CA ASN A 180 -5.19 -14.47 5.95
C ASN A 180 -4.62 -14.50 4.52
N HIS A 181 -5.47 -14.60 3.50
CA HIS A 181 -5.10 -14.41 2.10
C HIS A 181 -5.40 -13.00 1.59
N VAL A 182 -4.52 -12.51 0.73
CA VAL A 182 -4.76 -11.41 -0.20
C VAL A 182 -5.17 -12.02 -1.55
N TYR A 183 -6.39 -11.75 -1.99
CA TYR A 183 -6.90 -12.23 -3.27
C TYR A 183 -6.60 -11.21 -4.36
N ILE A 184 -5.92 -11.64 -5.43
CA ILE A 184 -5.45 -10.77 -6.50
C ILE A 184 -6.27 -11.05 -7.76
N ILE A 185 -6.88 -10.00 -8.30
CA ILE A 185 -7.75 -10.05 -9.47
C ILE A 185 -7.17 -9.09 -10.52
N ASP A 186 -6.98 -9.55 -11.73
CA ASP A 186 -6.70 -8.67 -12.87
C ASP A 186 -8.02 -8.33 -13.56
N GLY A 187 -8.44 -7.07 -13.45
CA GLY A 187 -9.66 -6.55 -14.06
C GLY A 187 -9.68 -6.71 -15.57
N ALA A 188 -8.53 -6.58 -16.24
CA ALA A 188 -8.44 -6.75 -17.69
C ALA A 188 -8.70 -8.20 -18.12
N VAL A 189 -8.19 -9.16 -17.34
CA VAL A 189 -8.37 -10.59 -17.61
C VAL A 189 -9.80 -11.01 -17.27
N THR A 190 -10.29 -10.58 -16.11
CA THR A 190 -11.65 -10.91 -15.61
C THR A 190 -12.73 -10.39 -16.54
N ALA A 191 -12.59 -9.15 -17.04
CA ALA A 191 -13.54 -8.54 -17.97
C ALA A 191 -13.67 -9.29 -19.30
N ARG A 192 -12.62 -10.01 -19.71
CA ARG A 192 -12.56 -10.74 -20.99
C ARG A 192 -12.95 -12.20 -20.85
N GLU A 193 -13.01 -12.72 -19.63
CA GLU A 193 -13.29 -14.12 -19.36
C GLU A 193 -14.79 -14.40 -19.47
N LEU A 194 -15.16 -15.24 -20.42
CA LEU A 194 -16.54 -15.60 -20.70
C LEU A 194 -17.02 -16.80 -19.88
N ASN A 195 -16.11 -17.48 -19.17
CA ASN A 195 -16.48 -18.62 -18.35
C ASN A 195 -17.30 -18.20 -17.11
N PRO A 196 -18.54 -18.68 -16.95
CA PRO A 196 -19.40 -18.31 -15.83
C PRO A 196 -18.87 -18.77 -14.46
N GLU A 197 -18.11 -19.87 -14.39
CA GLU A 197 -17.52 -20.37 -13.14
C GLU A 197 -16.47 -19.38 -12.60
N HIS A 198 -15.71 -18.72 -13.48
CA HIS A 198 -14.79 -17.67 -13.07
C HIS A 198 -15.54 -16.46 -12.50
N GLN A 199 -16.62 -16.04 -13.16
CA GLN A 199 -17.44 -14.90 -12.72
C GLN A 199 -18.16 -15.20 -11.39
N GLU A 200 -18.54 -16.46 -11.15
CA GLU A 200 -19.06 -16.91 -9.87
C GLU A 200 -17.98 -16.91 -8.78
N LEU A 201 -16.78 -17.42 -9.07
CA LEU A 201 -15.65 -17.37 -8.15
C LEU A 201 -15.31 -15.94 -7.74
N VAL A 202 -15.25 -15.00 -8.70
CA VAL A 202 -14.98 -13.59 -8.40
C VAL A 202 -16.04 -13.04 -7.46
N ARG A 203 -17.33 -13.29 -7.74
CA ARG A 203 -18.42 -12.87 -6.84
C ARG A 203 -18.29 -13.48 -5.45
N GLU A 204 -17.96 -14.77 -5.35
CA GLU A 204 -17.73 -15.44 -4.08
C GLU A 204 -16.58 -14.80 -3.29
N VAL A 205 -15.42 -14.64 -3.92
CA VAL A 205 -14.22 -14.03 -3.31
C VAL A 205 -14.54 -12.63 -2.77
N MET A 206 -15.29 -11.83 -3.52
CA MET A 206 -15.65 -10.47 -3.11
C MET A 206 -16.50 -10.46 -1.83
N THR A 207 -17.27 -11.51 -1.52
CA THR A 207 -18.04 -11.59 -0.25
C THR A 207 -17.20 -11.95 0.98
N LEU A 208 -15.96 -12.42 0.80
CA LEU A 208 -15.14 -12.88 1.93
C LEU A 208 -14.74 -11.69 2.83
N PRO A 209 -14.55 -11.87 4.14
CA PRO A 209 -13.99 -10.84 5.02
C PRO A 209 -12.46 -10.83 4.94
N SER A 210 -11.94 -10.52 3.76
CA SER A 210 -10.52 -10.54 3.41
C SER A 210 -10.11 -9.35 2.54
N ILE A 211 -8.80 -9.19 2.35
CA ILE A 211 -8.23 -8.20 1.44
C ILE A 211 -8.34 -8.68 -0.01
N LYS A 212 -8.80 -7.80 -0.90
CA LYS A 212 -8.78 -8.01 -2.35
C LYS A 212 -8.01 -6.88 -2.99
N VAL A 213 -7.17 -7.24 -3.94
CA VAL A 213 -6.46 -6.29 -4.77
C VAL A 213 -6.87 -6.51 -6.22
N VAL A 214 -7.44 -5.48 -6.84
CA VAL A 214 -7.82 -5.49 -8.25
C VAL A 214 -6.82 -4.64 -9.03
N GLU A 215 -6.02 -5.28 -9.87
CA GLU A 215 -5.27 -4.58 -10.91
C GLU A 215 -6.22 -4.15 -12.02
N HIS A 216 -5.99 -2.98 -12.61
CA HIS A 216 -6.86 -2.43 -13.66
C HIS A 216 -8.34 -2.29 -13.19
N PRO A 217 -8.60 -1.62 -12.05
CA PRO A 217 -9.94 -1.52 -11.47
C PRO A 217 -10.96 -0.90 -12.44
N ASP A 218 -10.52 0.00 -13.32
CA ASP A 218 -11.34 0.63 -14.36
C ASP A 218 -11.96 -0.41 -15.32
N LEU A 219 -11.20 -1.43 -15.71
CA LEU A 219 -11.70 -2.49 -16.58
C LEU A 219 -12.58 -3.49 -15.82
N PHE A 220 -12.32 -3.65 -14.52
CA PHE A 220 -13.14 -4.50 -13.66
C PHE A 220 -14.56 -3.94 -13.51
N VAL A 221 -14.69 -2.64 -13.21
CA VAL A 221 -16.00 -2.00 -13.02
C VAL A 221 -16.82 -1.86 -14.32
N GLU A 222 -16.17 -1.82 -15.49
CA GLU A 222 -16.86 -1.83 -16.80
C GLU A 222 -17.65 -3.14 -17.06
N SER A 223 -17.21 -4.25 -16.46
CA SER A 223 -17.68 -5.60 -16.79
C SER A 223 -18.35 -6.33 -15.63
N CYS A 224 -18.10 -5.89 -14.40
CA CYS A 224 -18.64 -6.47 -13.18
C CYS A 224 -19.64 -5.51 -12.52
N ASN A 225 -20.49 -6.04 -11.64
CA ASN A 225 -21.45 -5.22 -10.87
C ASN A 225 -20.79 -4.50 -9.68
N TYR A 226 -19.70 -3.78 -9.95
CA TYR A 226 -18.98 -2.96 -8.98
C TYR A 226 -18.72 -1.59 -9.57
N ASN A 227 -18.65 -0.58 -8.71
CA ASN A 227 -18.34 0.79 -9.06
C ASN A 227 -16.99 1.19 -8.48
N MET A 228 -16.42 2.25 -9.05
CA MET A 228 -15.18 2.82 -8.53
C MET A 228 -15.32 3.29 -7.07
N GLU A 229 -16.55 3.59 -6.63
CA GLU A 229 -16.92 3.95 -5.26
C GLU A 229 -16.80 2.82 -4.25
N ASP A 230 -16.90 1.56 -4.70
CA ASP A 230 -16.81 0.39 -3.81
C ASP A 230 -15.37 0.12 -3.32
N PHE A 231 -14.39 0.75 -3.94
CA PHE A 231 -12.99 0.65 -3.56
C PHE A 231 -12.68 1.53 -2.35
N ASP A 232 -12.13 0.90 -1.30
CA ASP A 232 -11.63 1.59 -0.11
C ASP A 232 -10.38 2.44 -0.43
N TYR A 233 -9.53 1.93 -1.32
CA TYR A 233 -8.25 2.54 -1.69
C TYR A 233 -7.99 2.37 -3.18
N ILE A 234 -7.48 3.42 -3.82
CA ILE A 234 -6.95 3.39 -5.17
C ILE A 234 -5.49 3.82 -5.13
N ILE A 235 -4.64 3.04 -5.76
CA ILE A 235 -3.20 3.25 -5.82
C ILE A 235 -2.85 3.48 -7.28
N GLU A 236 -2.19 4.58 -7.57
CA GLU A 236 -1.63 4.88 -8.89
C GLU A 236 -0.12 4.74 -8.83
N LEU A 237 0.42 3.75 -9.54
CA LEU A 237 1.86 3.57 -9.70
C LEU A 237 2.28 4.07 -11.08
N ARG A 238 3.09 5.12 -11.08
CA ARG A 238 3.59 5.82 -12.27
C ARG A 238 5.09 5.58 -12.43
N GLU A 239 5.58 5.66 -13.66
CA GLU A 239 7.03 5.65 -13.90
C GLU A 239 7.68 6.92 -13.35
N ASN A 240 7.07 8.09 -13.60
CA ASN A 240 7.45 9.41 -13.09
C ASN A 240 6.17 10.25 -12.83
N GLU A 241 6.26 11.38 -12.11
CA GLU A 241 5.13 12.29 -11.78
C GLU A 241 4.20 12.61 -12.97
N ASP A 242 4.78 12.97 -14.13
CA ASP A 242 4.06 13.41 -15.33
C ASP A 242 3.38 12.27 -16.13
N GLN A 243 3.60 11.00 -15.76
CA GLN A 243 3.04 9.90 -16.54
C GLN A 243 1.52 9.83 -16.40
N GLU A 244 0.82 10.06 -17.51
CA GLU A 244 -0.61 9.78 -17.64
C GLU A 244 -0.87 8.27 -17.72
N ILE A 245 -1.77 7.77 -16.88
CA ILE A 245 -2.25 6.38 -16.95
C ILE A 245 -3.37 6.31 -18.01
N ARG A 246 -3.04 5.82 -19.21
CA ARG A 246 -3.95 5.78 -20.37
C ARG A 246 -4.61 4.41 -20.55
N TYR A 247 -5.87 4.30 -20.13
CA TYR A 247 -6.61 3.03 -20.13
C TYR A 247 -6.92 2.45 -21.53
N GLU A 248 -7.13 3.30 -22.54
CA GLU A 248 -7.44 2.85 -23.90
C GLU A 248 -6.29 2.08 -24.55
N GLU A 249 -5.05 2.44 -24.22
CA GLU A 249 -3.84 1.77 -24.71
C GLU A 249 -3.63 0.42 -23.99
N MET A 250 -4.01 0.33 -22.71
CA MET A 250 -3.95 -0.92 -21.94
C MET A 250 -4.91 -1.98 -22.50
N LYS A 251 -6.11 -1.58 -22.97
CA LYS A 251 -7.01 -2.48 -23.70
C LYS A 251 -6.31 -3.12 -24.91
N LYS A 252 -5.45 -2.39 -25.64
CA LYS A 252 -4.73 -2.89 -26.83
C LYS A 252 -3.55 -3.81 -26.48
N HIS A 253 -2.78 -3.51 -25.44
CA HIS A 253 -1.62 -4.32 -25.06
C HIS A 253 -2.00 -5.73 -24.57
N THR A 254 -3.06 -5.87 -23.77
CA THR A 254 -3.56 -7.19 -23.37
C THR A 254 -4.11 -8.00 -24.57
N VAL A 255 -4.52 -7.34 -25.67
CA VAL A 255 -4.90 -8.03 -26.92
C VAL A 255 -3.67 -8.61 -27.64
N GLN A 256 -2.54 -7.89 -27.65
CA GLN A 256 -1.31 -8.37 -28.28
C GLN A 256 -0.63 -9.53 -27.53
N SER A 257 -0.76 -9.59 -26.20
CA SER A 257 -0.23 -10.71 -25.39
C SER A 257 -0.80 -12.07 -25.79
N LYS A 258 -2.01 -12.10 -26.39
CA LYS A 258 -2.64 -13.33 -26.90
C LYS A 258 -2.05 -13.79 -28.24
N ASN A 259 -1.49 -12.86 -29.02
CA ASN A 259 -1.00 -13.14 -30.38
C ASN A 259 0.50 -13.52 -30.42
N ASN A 260 1.24 -13.32 -29.32
CA ASN A 260 2.69 -13.62 -29.25
C ASN A 260 3.04 -14.87 -28.42
N LEU A 261 2.04 -15.70 -28.06
CA LEU A 261 2.26 -16.97 -27.36
C LEU A 261 2.16 -18.20 -28.28
N ASP A 262 2.46 -18.04 -29.56
CA ASP A 262 2.75 -19.16 -30.46
C ASP A 262 4.27 -19.20 -30.72
N PHE A 263 5.03 -19.49 -29.66
CA PHE A 263 6.40 -19.95 -29.82
C PHE A 263 6.32 -21.43 -30.19
N GLY A 264 6.36 -21.70 -31.49
CA GLY A 264 6.70 -23.03 -31.99
C GLY A 264 8.01 -23.49 -31.36
N ASP A 265 8.04 -24.76 -30.96
CA ASP A 265 9.21 -25.46 -30.43
C ASP A 265 10.51 -25.07 -31.15
N PRO A 266 11.53 -24.54 -30.43
CA PRO A 266 12.88 -24.46 -30.96
C PRO A 266 13.85 -25.45 -30.29
N PHE A 267 13.38 -26.37 -29.43
CA PHE A 267 14.26 -27.34 -28.76
C PHE A 267 13.72 -28.77 -28.77
N GLY A 268 13.52 -29.29 -29.99
CA GLY A 268 13.79 -30.70 -30.25
C GLY A 268 15.31 -30.90 -30.31
N GLY A 269 15.90 -31.42 -29.24
CA GLY A 269 17.33 -31.74 -29.19
C GLY A 269 17.74 -32.20 -27.80
N GLY A 270 17.81 -33.51 -27.62
CA GLY A 270 18.02 -34.13 -26.31
C GLY A 270 19.39 -33.85 -25.69
N PHE A 271 19.43 -33.91 -24.37
CA PHE A 271 20.60 -34.28 -23.58
C PHE A 271 20.14 -34.99 -22.31
N GLY A 272 20.67 -36.19 -22.08
CA GLY A 272 20.47 -36.97 -20.86
C GLY A 272 21.58 -36.75 -19.82
N PHE A 273 21.43 -37.45 -18.69
CA PHE A 273 22.29 -37.55 -17.50
C PHE A 273 22.26 -36.33 -16.56
N PHE A 274 22.16 -36.47 -15.23
CA PHE A 274 22.70 -37.50 -14.33
C PHE A 274 21.75 -37.89 -13.17
N GLU A 275 22.08 -39.05 -12.57
CA GLU A 275 21.71 -39.57 -11.24
C GLU A 275 21.72 -38.54 -10.09
#